data_AF-A0A9D2B6X8-F1
#
_entry.id   AF-A0A9D2B6X8-F1
#
_cell.length_a   1.000
_cell.length_b   1.000
_cell.length_c   1.000
_cell.angle_alpha   90.00
_cell.angle_beta   90.00
_cell.angle_gamma   90.00
#
_symmetry.space_group_name_H-M   'P 1'
#
loop_
_entity.id
_entity.type
_entity.pdbx_description
1 polymer ?
#
loop_
_entity_poly.entity_id
_entity_poly.type
_entity_poly.pdbx_seq_one_letter_code
_entity_poly.pdbx_strand_id
1 'polypeptide(L)'
;MKRFAALCLCAALCAALGGCASRGEAQPASSSSSAPVSSAASAPAESAPPEEDPSSQPQQEAEETYPLPELSDADLQLLLNQINVFAAAFPDQEQAGTPQDLPSEQALQFCMQLANRQKDLYGYYFEEQEGNYLIPAAVVAETAQRTLGLEGFTATDSTLYDPDRACYRYPLVEAESPRYALASPQGTAEGGISYEVEYLDEAGQPSHATRFTFRLGRLNGMPYLQLQAWEPVE
;
A
#
# COMPACT_ATOMS: atom_id res chain seq x y z
N MET A 1 -3.12 -47.50 -23.62
CA MET A 1 -4.47 -47.57 -24.23
C MET A 1 -5.02 -46.15 -24.31
N LYS A 2 -5.48 -45.75 -25.51
CA LYS A 2 -6.09 -44.45 -25.81
C LYS A 2 -7.46 -44.34 -25.12
N ARG A 3 -7.83 -43.14 -24.64
CA ARG A 3 -9.12 -42.48 -24.95
C ARG A 3 -9.18 -41.08 -24.36
N PHE A 4 -9.16 -40.11 -25.27
CA PHE A 4 -9.70 -38.76 -25.14
C PHE A 4 -11.21 -38.80 -24.81
N ALA A 5 -11.66 -37.83 -24.02
CA ALA A 5 -13.03 -37.33 -24.11
C ALA A 5 -12.99 -35.80 -24.00
N ALA A 6 -13.51 -35.16 -25.04
CA ALA A 6 -13.70 -33.74 -25.21
C ALA A 6 -15.21 -33.41 -25.13
N LEU A 7 -15.54 -32.11 -25.25
CA LEU A 7 -16.85 -31.45 -25.39
C LEU A 7 -17.58 -31.15 -24.07
N CYS A 8 -18.34 -30.05 -23.91
CA CYS A 8 -18.54 -28.78 -24.61
C CYS A 8 -19.42 -27.91 -23.67
N LEU A 9 -19.11 -26.61 -23.50
CA LEU A 9 -19.84 -25.45 -24.05
C LEU A 9 -21.24 -25.18 -23.44
N CYS A 10 -21.40 -24.03 -22.79
CA CYS A 10 -22.42 -23.02 -23.14
C CYS A 10 -22.27 -21.76 -22.28
N ALA A 11 -21.91 -20.66 -22.96
CA ALA A 11 -22.05 -19.30 -22.46
C ALA A 11 -23.53 -18.88 -22.54
N ALA A 12 -23.98 -18.12 -21.56
CA ALA A 12 -25.24 -17.36 -21.65
C ALA A 12 -24.99 -15.93 -21.20
N LEU A 13 -24.99 -15.03 -22.18
CA LEU A 13 -25.17 -13.59 -22.06
C LEU A 13 -26.59 -13.30 -21.58
N CYS A 14 -26.78 -12.25 -20.77
CA CYS A 14 -27.79 -11.22 -21.05
C CYS A 14 -27.56 -9.96 -20.20
N ALA A 15 -27.30 -8.87 -20.91
CA ALA A 15 -27.34 -7.51 -20.42
C ALA A 15 -28.80 -7.04 -20.23
N ALA A 16 -29.04 -6.22 -19.22
CA ALA A 16 -30.24 -5.39 -19.13
C ALA A 16 -29.81 -3.91 -19.09
N LEU A 17 -30.25 -3.20 -20.13
CA LEU A 17 -30.15 -1.76 -20.34
C LEU A 17 -31.26 -1.01 -19.61
N GLY A 18 -31.01 0.26 -19.29
CA GLY A 18 -32.02 1.29 -18.97
C GLY A 18 -31.62 2.09 -17.73
N GLY A 19 -31.14 3.35 -17.79
CA GLY A 19 -31.30 4.38 -18.81
C GLY A 19 -32.45 5.32 -18.45
N CYS A 20 -32.22 6.25 -17.52
CA CYS A 20 -33.04 7.45 -17.36
C CYS A 20 -32.09 8.65 -17.10
N ALA A 21 -31.76 9.36 -18.16
CA ALA A 21 -31.36 10.75 -18.07
C ALA A 21 -32.63 11.61 -18.09
N SER A 22 -32.73 12.59 -17.20
CA SER A 22 -33.50 13.79 -17.47
C SER A 22 -32.69 15.02 -17.08
N ARG A 23 -32.65 15.92 -18.05
CA ARG A 23 -31.91 17.18 -18.18
C ARG A 23 -32.91 18.32 -17.99
N GLY A 24 -32.42 19.46 -17.51
CA GLY A 24 -33.13 20.76 -17.49
C GLY A 24 -33.20 21.31 -16.08
N GLU A 25 -32.84 22.56 -15.77
CA GLU A 25 -32.70 23.77 -16.59
C GLU A 25 -31.72 24.75 -15.93
N ALA A 26 -31.28 25.71 -16.73
CA ALA A 26 -30.24 26.68 -16.42
C ALA A 26 -30.79 28.05 -16.00
N GLN A 27 -29.95 28.79 -15.26
CA GLN A 27 -29.75 30.27 -15.27
C GLN A 27 -30.85 31.20 -14.69
N PRO A 28 -30.57 32.51 -14.44
CA PRO A 28 -29.30 33.26 -14.46
C PRO A 28 -29.05 34.25 -13.28
N ALA A 29 -27.80 34.76 -13.30
CA ALA A 29 -27.19 36.01 -12.81
C ALA A 29 -27.99 37.15 -12.15
N SER A 30 -27.32 37.90 -11.26
CA SER A 30 -26.95 39.34 -11.35
C SER A 30 -26.70 39.93 -9.94
N SER A 31 -25.51 40.40 -9.55
CA SER A 31 -24.87 41.73 -9.81
C SER A 31 -25.46 42.91 -9.03
N SER A 32 -24.66 43.53 -8.13
CA SER A 32 -24.45 45.00 -7.96
C SER A 32 -23.69 45.28 -6.64
N SER A 33 -22.44 45.76 -6.67
CA SER A 33 -21.99 47.17 -6.51
C SER A 33 -22.35 47.80 -5.15
N SER A 34 -21.46 48.38 -4.34
CA SER A 34 -20.67 49.61 -4.63
C SER A 34 -19.62 49.89 -3.54
N ALA A 35 -18.46 50.44 -3.92
CA ALA A 35 -17.52 51.22 -3.06
C ALA A 35 -18.10 52.64 -2.80
N PRO A 36 -17.47 53.65 -2.12
CA PRO A 36 -16.04 53.84 -1.81
C PRO A 36 -15.75 54.63 -0.49
N VAL A 37 -14.59 55.32 -0.45
CA VAL A 37 -14.01 56.32 0.49
C VAL A 37 -12.99 55.74 1.48
N SER A 38 -11.81 56.32 1.73
CA SER A 38 -11.29 57.66 1.45
C SER A 38 -9.75 57.67 1.48
N SER A 39 -9.18 58.63 0.76
CA SER A 39 -7.76 58.96 0.62
C SER A 39 -7.20 59.76 1.80
N ALA A 40 -5.91 59.57 2.12
CA ALA A 40 -5.06 60.60 2.73
C ALA A 40 -3.59 60.38 2.32
N ALA A 41 -2.90 61.48 2.03
CA ALA A 41 -1.54 61.52 1.50
C ALA A 41 -0.55 62.18 2.49
N SER A 42 0.69 61.67 2.44
CA SER A 42 2.01 62.34 2.60
C SER A 42 2.57 62.72 3.98
N ALA A 43 3.62 61.96 4.38
CA ALA A 43 5.01 62.34 4.75
C ALA A 43 5.28 63.20 6.03
N PRO A 44 6.51 63.22 6.64
CA PRO A 44 7.81 62.71 6.14
C PRO A 44 8.65 61.87 7.14
N ALA A 45 9.86 61.54 6.66
CA ALA A 45 10.91 60.64 7.14
C ALA A 45 11.44 60.83 8.58
N GLU A 46 11.73 59.69 9.23
CA GLU A 46 12.71 59.58 10.30
C GLU A 46 13.52 58.28 10.12
N SER A 47 14.82 58.39 10.33
CA SER A 47 15.87 57.44 9.94
C SER A 47 15.73 56.04 10.54
N ALA A 48 15.81 55.00 9.72
CA ALA A 48 16.00 53.61 10.15
C ALA A 48 17.48 53.18 9.96
N PRO A 49 18.05 52.35 10.88
CA PRO A 49 19.42 51.84 10.80
C PRO A 49 19.57 50.79 9.67
N PRO A 50 20.80 50.40 9.29
CA PRO A 50 21.05 49.72 8.02
C PRO A 50 20.33 48.37 7.91
N GLU A 51 19.82 48.10 6.72
CA GLU A 51 19.23 46.82 6.33
C GLU A 51 20.28 45.71 6.48
N GLU A 52 20.02 44.79 7.41
CA GLU A 52 20.68 43.50 7.41
C GLU A 52 20.20 42.74 6.16
N ASP A 53 21.16 42.33 5.34
CA ASP A 53 20.96 41.55 4.13
C ASP A 53 20.20 40.25 4.47
N PRO A 54 18.95 40.05 4.00
CA PRO A 54 18.19 38.84 4.32
C PRO A 54 18.64 37.62 3.50
N SER A 55 19.74 37.71 2.76
CA SER A 55 20.23 36.64 1.89
C SER A 55 21.17 35.67 2.61
N SER A 56 20.72 35.07 3.71
CA SER A 56 21.38 33.91 4.32
C SER A 56 20.40 33.12 5.20
N GLN A 57 19.22 32.80 4.66
CA GLN A 57 18.46 31.66 5.17
C GLN A 57 18.86 30.42 4.36
N PRO A 58 19.23 29.29 4.98
CA PRO A 58 19.33 28.03 4.26
C PRO A 58 17.96 27.78 3.64
N GLN A 59 17.91 27.70 2.31
CA GLN A 59 16.72 27.27 1.61
C GLN A 59 16.43 25.85 2.08
N GLN A 60 15.45 25.68 2.97
CA GLN A 60 14.80 24.40 3.15
C GLN A 60 14.29 24.02 1.76
N GLU A 61 14.89 23.00 1.16
CA GLU A 61 14.32 22.36 -0.02
C GLU A 61 12.88 22.02 0.33
N ALA A 62 11.93 22.58 -0.41
CA ALA A 62 10.54 22.24 -0.22
C ALA A 62 10.41 20.74 -0.48
N GLU A 63 9.92 19.98 0.50
CA GLU A 63 9.63 18.57 0.31
C GLU A 63 8.70 18.42 -0.90
N GLU A 64 9.19 17.73 -1.94
CA GLU A 64 8.41 17.49 -3.15
C GLU A 64 7.22 16.60 -2.78
N THR A 65 6.05 17.22 -2.64
CA THR A 65 4.82 16.49 -2.33
C THR A 65 4.21 15.98 -3.63
N TYR A 66 4.16 14.66 -3.78
CA TYR A 66 3.50 14.00 -4.91
C TYR A 66 2.05 13.63 -4.56
N PRO A 67 1.10 13.81 -5.49
CA PRO A 67 -0.29 13.44 -5.23
C PRO A 67 -0.43 11.93 -5.09
N LEU A 68 -1.32 11.49 -4.19
CA LEU A 68 -1.71 10.08 -4.13
C LEU A 68 -2.43 9.66 -5.42
N PRO A 69 -2.26 8.40 -5.86
CA PRO A 69 -3.09 7.83 -6.91
C PRO A 69 -4.59 7.91 -6.56
N GLU A 70 -5.45 8.07 -7.56
CA GLU A 70 -6.90 8.08 -7.35
C GLU A 70 -7.38 6.70 -6.84
N LEU A 71 -7.78 6.65 -5.58
CA LEU A 71 -8.23 5.44 -4.88
C LEU A 71 -9.57 5.72 -4.18
N SER A 72 -10.46 4.72 -4.21
CA SER A 72 -11.68 4.78 -3.40
C SER A 72 -11.40 4.49 -1.93
N ASP A 73 -12.33 4.82 -1.03
CA ASP A 73 -12.19 4.48 0.40
C ASP A 73 -12.05 2.96 0.63
N ALA A 74 -12.74 2.15 -0.17
CA ALA A 74 -12.64 0.70 -0.12
C ALA A 74 -11.24 0.21 -0.57
N ASP A 75 -10.67 0.85 -1.60
CA ASP A 75 -9.31 0.59 -2.05
C ASP A 75 -8.30 0.90 -0.94
N LEU A 76 -8.44 2.07 -0.29
CA LEU A 76 -7.56 2.47 0.81
C LEU A 76 -7.63 1.49 1.99
N GLN A 77 -8.81 0.98 2.34
CA GLN A 77 -8.96 -0.03 3.39
C GLN A 77 -8.27 -1.36 3.03
N LEU A 78 -8.37 -1.80 1.77
CA LEU A 78 -7.68 -3.01 1.30
C LEU A 78 -6.16 -2.86 1.37
N LEU A 79 -5.64 -1.71 0.92
CA LEU A 79 -4.20 -1.42 0.96
C LEU A 79 -3.72 -1.24 2.40
N LEU A 80 -4.53 -0.62 3.28
CA LEU A 80 -4.23 -0.49 4.70
C LEU A 80 -4.08 -1.87 5.38
N ASN A 81 -4.95 -2.82 5.07
CA ASN A 81 -4.81 -4.19 5.59
C ASN A 81 -3.51 -4.86 5.12
N GLN A 82 -3.11 -4.60 3.87
CA GLN A 82 -1.87 -5.15 3.32
C GLN A 82 -0.63 -4.53 3.98
N ILE A 83 -0.56 -3.20 4.12
CA ILE A 83 0.59 -2.55 4.77
C ILE A 83 0.71 -2.94 6.24
N ASN A 84 -0.40 -3.19 6.95
CA ASN A 84 -0.34 -3.71 8.32
C ASN A 84 0.27 -5.12 8.41
N VAL A 85 -0.05 -6.01 7.45
CA VAL A 85 0.62 -7.33 7.38
C VAL A 85 2.11 -7.15 7.06
N PHE A 86 2.42 -6.22 6.17
CA PHE A 86 3.78 -5.95 5.75
C PHE A 86 4.65 -5.41 6.89
N ALA A 87 4.21 -4.33 7.55
CA ALA A 87 4.90 -3.74 8.69
C ALA A 87 5.10 -4.75 9.84
N ALA A 88 4.11 -5.60 10.09
CA ALA A 88 4.25 -6.66 11.10
C ALA A 88 5.29 -7.73 10.73
N ALA A 89 5.45 -8.02 9.44
CA ALA A 89 6.37 -9.07 8.97
C ALA A 89 7.81 -8.61 8.84
N PHE A 90 8.05 -7.30 8.68
CA PHE A 90 9.37 -6.74 8.42
C PHE A 90 9.73 -5.62 9.41
N PRO A 91 9.79 -5.90 10.73
CA PRO A 91 10.08 -4.90 11.74
C PRO A 91 11.55 -4.45 11.80
N ASP A 92 12.49 -5.25 11.28
CA ASP A 92 13.93 -5.01 11.48
C ASP A 92 14.61 -4.35 10.26
N GLN A 93 13.87 -3.56 9.48
CA GLN A 93 14.35 -2.95 8.23
C GLN A 93 15.04 -1.60 8.48
N GLU A 94 16.16 -1.65 9.19
CA GLU A 94 16.96 -0.47 9.60
C GLU A 94 17.93 0.04 8.52
N GLN A 95 18.14 -0.74 7.45
CA GLN A 95 19.01 -0.37 6.32
C GLN A 95 18.19 -0.33 5.04
N ALA A 96 18.56 0.55 4.11
CA ALA A 96 17.90 0.61 2.82
C ALA A 96 18.05 -0.71 2.04
N GLY A 97 17.01 -1.12 1.34
CA GLY A 97 16.99 -2.39 0.62
C GLY A 97 15.83 -2.52 -0.36
N THR A 98 15.83 -3.66 -1.05
CA THR A 98 14.86 -4.04 -2.07
C THR A 98 14.27 -5.40 -1.75
N PRO A 99 13.10 -5.78 -2.32
CA PRO A 99 12.48 -7.08 -2.01
C PRO A 99 13.40 -8.30 -2.13
N GLN A 100 14.45 -8.22 -2.96
CA GLN A 100 15.43 -9.30 -3.13
C GLN A 100 16.36 -9.50 -1.93
N ASP A 101 16.47 -8.49 -1.07
CA ASP A 101 17.29 -8.50 0.14
C ASP A 101 16.53 -9.12 1.34
N LEU A 102 15.23 -9.41 1.18
CA LEU A 102 14.41 -10.00 2.23
C LEU A 102 14.82 -11.46 2.52
N PRO A 103 14.97 -11.84 3.80
CA PRO A 103 15.19 -13.23 4.18
C PRO A 103 14.03 -14.12 3.69
N SER A 104 14.36 -15.24 3.04
CA SER A 104 13.34 -16.09 2.41
C SER A 104 12.29 -16.63 3.39
N GLU A 105 12.66 -16.89 4.64
CA GLU A 105 11.73 -17.34 5.68
C GLU A 105 10.76 -16.22 6.10
N GLN A 106 11.22 -14.98 6.22
CA GLN A 106 10.34 -13.83 6.50
C GLN A 106 9.39 -13.56 5.32
N ALA A 107 9.91 -13.60 4.10
CA ALA A 107 9.10 -13.48 2.88
C ALA A 107 8.03 -14.59 2.82
N LEU A 108 8.39 -15.83 3.15
CA LEU A 108 7.46 -16.96 3.23
C LEU A 108 6.34 -16.70 4.24
N GLN A 109 6.68 -16.30 5.47
CA GLN A 109 5.72 -16.02 6.53
C GLN A 109 4.75 -14.89 6.15
N PHE A 110 5.29 -13.79 5.62
CA PHE A 110 4.50 -12.69 5.07
C PHE A 110 3.50 -13.18 4.01
N CYS A 111 3.98 -13.96 3.02
CA CYS A 111 3.14 -14.43 1.93
C CYS A 111 2.05 -15.39 2.41
N MET A 112 2.34 -16.28 3.36
CA MET A 112 1.33 -17.16 3.96
C MET A 112 0.27 -16.38 4.76
N GLN A 113 0.70 -15.43 5.60
CA GLN A 113 -0.20 -14.61 6.40
C GLN A 113 -1.12 -13.77 5.51
N LEU A 114 -0.56 -13.15 4.47
CA LEU A 114 -1.32 -12.35 3.53
C LEU A 114 -2.29 -13.21 2.70
N ALA A 115 -1.84 -14.36 2.20
CA ALA A 115 -2.69 -15.29 1.48
C ALA A 115 -3.86 -15.77 2.35
N ASN A 116 -3.62 -16.09 3.62
CA ASN A 116 -4.68 -16.47 4.56
C ASN A 116 -5.66 -15.31 4.83
N ARG A 117 -5.18 -14.08 5.01
CA ARG A 117 -6.06 -12.91 5.23
C ARG A 117 -6.87 -12.53 3.99
N GLN A 118 -6.36 -12.80 2.80
CA GLN A 118 -7.02 -12.48 1.53
C GLN A 118 -7.75 -13.68 0.90
N LYS A 119 -7.83 -14.83 1.59
CA LYS A 119 -8.38 -16.06 1.01
C LYS A 119 -9.82 -15.88 0.51
N ASP A 120 -10.67 -15.23 1.30
CA ASP A 120 -12.07 -15.02 0.93
C ASP A 120 -12.22 -14.04 -0.24
N LEU A 121 -11.32 -13.05 -0.30
CA LEU A 121 -11.27 -12.06 -1.37
C LEU A 121 -10.94 -12.70 -2.73
N TYR A 122 -10.05 -13.69 -2.73
CA TYR A 122 -9.63 -14.42 -3.93
C TYR A 122 -10.36 -15.76 -4.13
N GLY A 123 -11.30 -16.11 -3.26
CA GLY A 123 -12.06 -17.36 -3.33
C GLY A 123 -11.24 -18.61 -3.03
N TYR A 124 -10.15 -18.48 -2.27
CA TYR A 124 -9.34 -19.60 -1.81
C TYR A 124 -9.96 -20.31 -0.62
N TYR A 125 -9.86 -21.64 -0.62
CA TYR A 125 -10.17 -22.50 0.51
C TYR A 125 -8.92 -23.28 0.90
N PHE A 126 -8.50 -23.15 2.16
CA PHE A 126 -7.34 -23.86 2.71
C PHE A 126 -7.82 -24.92 3.70
N GLU A 127 -7.36 -26.16 3.50
CA GLU A 127 -7.64 -27.29 4.38
C GLU A 127 -7.00 -27.04 5.76
N GLU A 128 -7.72 -27.35 6.83
CA GLU A 128 -7.18 -27.34 8.18
C GLU A 128 -6.67 -28.74 8.55
N GLN A 129 -5.43 -28.83 9.00
CA GLN A 129 -4.81 -30.06 9.48
C GLN A 129 -3.97 -29.77 10.72
N GLU A 130 -4.28 -30.46 11.82
CA GLU A 130 -3.47 -30.44 13.06
C GLU A 130 -3.21 -29.00 13.58
N GLY A 131 -4.21 -28.12 13.49
CA GLY A 131 -4.10 -26.73 13.94
C GLY A 131 -3.36 -25.80 12.97
N ASN A 132 -3.16 -26.21 11.72
CA ASN A 132 -2.56 -25.40 10.67
C ASN A 132 -3.50 -25.31 9.46
N TYR A 133 -3.47 -24.19 8.75
CA TYR A 133 -3.97 -24.14 7.37
C TYR A 133 -2.89 -24.63 6.41
N LEU A 134 -3.28 -25.45 5.44
CA LEU A 134 -2.43 -25.89 4.34
C LEU A 134 -2.57 -24.91 3.17
N ILE A 135 -1.58 -24.03 3.02
CA ILE A 135 -1.57 -23.03 1.94
C ILE A 135 -0.78 -23.60 0.76
N PRO A 136 -1.38 -23.80 -0.42
CA PRO A 136 -0.67 -24.36 -1.58
C PRO A 136 0.56 -23.52 -1.94
N ALA A 137 1.67 -24.17 -2.29
CA ALA A 137 2.91 -23.47 -2.62
C ALA A 137 2.76 -22.52 -3.81
N ALA A 138 1.88 -22.86 -4.76
CA ALA A 138 1.54 -21.99 -5.89
C ALA A 138 0.87 -20.67 -5.45
N VAL A 139 0.02 -20.70 -4.42
CA VAL A 139 -0.63 -19.48 -3.89
C VAL A 139 0.38 -18.59 -3.17
N VAL A 140 1.34 -19.19 -2.45
CA VAL A 140 2.46 -18.45 -1.84
C VAL A 140 3.34 -17.82 -2.92
N ALA A 141 3.71 -18.56 -3.96
CA ALA A 141 4.51 -18.04 -5.08
C ALA A 141 3.80 -16.90 -5.83
N GLU A 142 2.51 -17.03 -6.10
CA GLU A 142 1.70 -15.96 -6.70
C GLU A 142 1.66 -14.71 -5.80
N THR A 143 1.50 -14.92 -4.49
CA THR A 143 1.48 -13.82 -3.52
C THR A 143 2.84 -13.13 -3.49
N ALA A 144 3.95 -13.87 -3.43
CA ALA A 144 5.31 -13.32 -3.44
C ALA A 144 5.61 -12.54 -4.72
N GLN A 145 5.24 -13.07 -5.89
CA GLN A 145 5.38 -12.35 -7.15
C GLN A 145 4.54 -11.07 -7.15
N ARG A 146 3.28 -11.14 -6.71
CA ARG A 146 2.37 -10.00 -6.70
C ARG A 146 2.84 -8.89 -5.77
N THR A 147 3.24 -9.21 -4.55
CA THR A 147 3.44 -8.20 -3.48
C THR A 147 4.89 -7.89 -3.18
N LEU A 148 5.81 -8.80 -3.50
CA LEU A 148 7.25 -8.60 -3.34
C LEU A 148 7.99 -8.56 -4.69
N GLY A 149 7.34 -8.87 -5.81
CA GLY A 149 8.02 -8.94 -7.10
C GLY A 149 8.98 -10.13 -7.24
N LEU A 150 8.88 -11.12 -6.35
CA LEU A 150 9.77 -12.28 -6.33
C LEU A 150 9.25 -13.36 -7.30
N GLU A 151 9.80 -13.38 -8.51
CA GLU A 151 9.46 -14.38 -9.52
C GLU A 151 10.02 -15.76 -9.17
N GLY A 152 9.19 -16.80 -9.30
CA GLY A 152 9.61 -18.17 -9.02
C GLY A 152 9.93 -18.45 -7.54
N PHE A 153 9.42 -17.62 -6.62
CA PHE A 153 9.67 -17.76 -5.19
C PHE A 153 9.30 -19.16 -4.67
N THR A 154 10.28 -19.81 -4.05
CA THR A 154 10.13 -21.10 -3.36
C THR A 154 10.95 -21.11 -2.10
N ALA A 155 10.39 -21.61 -1.00
CA ALA A 155 11.07 -21.79 0.28
C ALA A 155 11.01 -23.26 0.71
N THR A 156 11.43 -24.16 -0.19
CA THR A 156 11.33 -25.62 0.03
C THR A 156 12.22 -26.14 1.16
N ASP A 157 13.22 -25.37 1.56
CA ASP A 157 14.09 -25.68 2.70
C ASP A 157 13.45 -25.31 4.06
N SER A 158 12.30 -24.61 4.05
CA SER A 158 11.56 -24.27 5.27
C SER A 158 10.98 -25.52 5.93
N THR A 159 11.00 -25.56 7.26
CA THR A 159 10.38 -26.64 8.06
C THR A 159 8.86 -26.64 7.96
N LEU A 160 8.26 -25.55 7.45
CA LEU A 160 6.83 -25.43 7.21
C LEU A 160 6.39 -26.06 5.89
N TYR A 161 7.33 -26.38 4.99
CA TYR A 161 7.02 -26.96 3.69
C TYR A 161 6.70 -28.45 3.79
N ASP A 162 5.56 -28.86 3.23
CA ASP A 162 5.15 -30.24 3.06
C ASP A 162 5.36 -30.67 1.60
N PRO A 163 6.41 -31.46 1.29
CA PRO A 163 6.74 -31.82 -0.08
C PRO A 163 5.74 -32.80 -0.70
N ASP A 164 5.05 -33.60 0.12
CA ASP A 164 4.10 -34.61 -0.38
C ASP A 164 2.82 -33.95 -0.88
N ARG A 165 2.43 -32.83 -0.25
CA ARG A 165 1.23 -32.05 -0.61
C ARG A 165 1.54 -30.78 -1.42
N ALA A 166 2.81 -30.42 -1.58
CA ALA A 166 3.26 -29.18 -2.20
C ALA A 166 2.56 -27.94 -1.59
N CYS A 167 2.54 -27.87 -0.26
CA CYS A 167 1.93 -26.78 0.50
C CYS A 167 2.80 -26.37 1.69
N TYR A 168 2.47 -25.23 2.30
CA TYR A 168 3.08 -24.78 3.54
C TYR A 168 2.05 -24.86 4.67
N ARG A 169 2.54 -25.25 5.85
CA ARG A 169 1.76 -25.30 7.09
C ARG A 169 1.78 -23.91 7.72
N TYR A 170 0.66 -23.21 7.64
CA TYR A 170 0.48 -21.92 8.30
C TYR A 170 -0.19 -22.13 9.67
N PRO A 171 0.51 -21.85 10.79
CA PRO A 171 -0.06 -22.01 12.13
C PRO A 171 -1.26 -21.10 12.37
N LEU A 172 -2.29 -21.62 13.03
CA LEU A 172 -3.47 -20.83 13.43
C LEU A 172 -3.24 -19.96 14.66
N VAL A 173 -2.09 -20.12 15.34
CA VAL A 173 -1.74 -19.30 16.50
C VAL A 173 -1.20 -17.97 16.00
N GLU A 174 -1.81 -16.87 16.42
CA GLU A 174 -1.30 -15.54 16.10
C GLU A 174 0.04 -15.32 16.79
N ALA A 175 1.06 -15.00 16.00
CA ALA A 175 2.34 -14.56 16.53
C ALA A 175 2.18 -13.19 17.20
N GLU A 176 2.99 -12.94 18.23
CA GLU A 176 3.10 -11.61 18.81
C GLU A 176 3.52 -10.63 17.70
N SER A 177 2.69 -9.61 17.48
CA SER A 177 2.93 -8.63 16.42
C SER A 177 3.73 -7.46 17.00
N PRO A 178 4.73 -6.94 16.26
CA PRO A 178 5.45 -5.76 16.69
C PRO A 178 4.49 -4.58 16.84
N ARG A 179 4.83 -3.66 17.74
CA ARG A 179 4.08 -2.42 17.91
C ARG A 179 4.61 -1.39 16.93
N TYR A 180 3.72 -0.80 16.14
CA TYR A 180 4.08 0.24 15.19
C TYR A 180 2.94 1.25 15.02
N ALA A 181 3.29 2.43 14.54
CA ALA A 181 2.37 3.46 14.07
C ALA A 181 2.58 3.70 12.57
N LEU A 182 1.47 3.81 11.83
CA LEU A 182 1.48 4.13 10.41
C LEU A 182 1.17 5.60 10.18
N ALA A 183 2.03 6.29 9.45
CA ALA A 183 1.74 7.63 8.95
C ALA A 183 0.69 7.58 7.82
N SER A 184 0.17 8.76 7.46
CA SER A 184 -0.68 8.87 6.26
C SER A 184 0.14 8.55 5.00
N PRO A 185 -0.43 7.81 4.02
CA PRO A 185 0.29 7.48 2.80
C PRO A 185 0.64 8.74 2.01
N GLN A 186 1.79 8.70 1.33
CA GLN A 186 2.22 9.76 0.42
C GLN A 186 2.34 9.21 -1.00
N GLY A 187 2.13 10.07 -2.00
CA GLY A 187 2.42 9.70 -3.40
C GLY A 187 3.92 9.66 -3.64
N THR A 188 4.35 8.97 -4.70
CA THR A 188 5.76 9.00 -5.14
C THR A 188 5.89 9.55 -6.55
N ALA A 189 7.10 10.01 -6.91
CA ALA A 189 7.42 10.54 -8.24
C ALA A 189 7.07 9.57 -9.39
N GLU A 190 7.16 8.27 -9.12
CA GLU A 190 6.88 7.21 -10.09
C GLU A 190 5.39 6.85 -10.16
N GLY A 191 4.52 7.56 -9.45
CA GLY A 191 3.08 7.28 -9.37
C GLY A 191 2.74 6.12 -8.42
N GLY A 192 3.66 5.79 -7.51
CA GLY A 192 3.45 4.80 -6.45
C GLY A 192 2.91 5.43 -5.16
N ILE A 193 3.00 4.66 -4.08
CA ILE A 193 2.60 5.05 -2.73
C ILE A 193 3.73 4.70 -1.77
N SER A 194 4.07 5.61 -0.86
CA SER A 194 4.95 5.34 0.26
C SER A 194 4.19 5.36 1.59
N TYR A 195 4.65 4.54 2.53
CA TYR A 195 4.19 4.51 3.90
C TYR A 195 5.39 4.63 4.83
N GLU A 196 5.34 5.58 5.76
CA GLU A 196 6.27 5.63 6.88
C GLU A 196 5.70 4.85 8.06
N VAL A 197 6.52 3.96 8.61
CA VAL A 197 6.18 3.09 9.73
C VAL A 197 7.14 3.42 10.86
N GLU A 198 6.61 3.88 11.98
CA GLU A 198 7.37 4.07 13.22
C GLU A 198 7.22 2.83 14.09
N TYR A 199 8.31 2.11 14.34
CA TYR A 199 8.33 0.93 15.21
C TYR A 199 8.56 1.34 16.66
N LEU A 200 7.86 0.68 17.57
CA LEU A 200 7.87 0.99 18.99
C LEU A 200 8.53 -0.13 19.81
N ASP A 201 9.31 0.24 20.80
CA ASP A 201 9.90 -0.69 21.76
C ASP A 201 8.87 -1.28 22.74
N GLU A 202 9.31 -2.15 23.66
CA GLU A 202 8.43 -2.77 24.67
C GLU A 202 7.76 -1.73 25.60
N ALA A 203 8.42 -0.59 25.82
CA ALA A 203 7.91 0.54 26.60
C ALA A 203 6.96 1.45 25.80
N GLY A 204 6.77 1.18 24.51
CA GLY A 204 5.94 1.96 23.59
C GLY A 204 6.60 3.27 23.14
N GLN A 205 7.92 3.38 23.22
CA GLN A 205 8.68 4.50 22.69
C GLN A 205 9.15 4.23 21.26
N PRO A 206 9.25 5.25 20.39
CA PRO A 206 9.84 5.10 19.07
C PRO A 206 11.24 4.49 19.13
N SER A 207 11.45 3.40 18.40
CA SER A 207 12.73 2.72 18.26
C SER A 207 13.45 3.14 16.98
N HIS A 208 12.75 3.06 15.85
CA HIS A 208 13.22 3.51 14.54
C HIS A 208 12.01 3.69 13.61
N ALA A 209 12.23 4.35 12.48
CA ALA A 209 11.20 4.51 11.45
C ALA A 209 11.75 4.06 10.08
N THR A 210 10.89 3.42 9.30
CA THR A 210 11.20 2.94 7.95
C THR A 210 10.15 3.44 6.98
N ARG A 211 10.61 4.00 5.86
CA ARG A 211 9.76 4.35 4.73
C ARG A 211 9.75 3.19 3.74
N PHE A 212 8.57 2.63 3.49
CA PHE A 212 8.36 1.61 2.48
C PHE A 212 7.74 2.24 1.24
N THR A 213 8.34 1.98 0.08
CA THR A 213 7.85 2.46 -1.21
C THR A 213 7.25 1.32 -2.00
N PHE A 214 6.05 1.54 -2.51
CA PHE A 214 5.27 0.56 -3.24
C PHE A 214 4.85 1.07 -4.60
N ARG A 215 4.86 0.16 -5.57
CA ARG A 215 4.09 0.28 -6.81
C ARG A 215 2.65 -0.14 -6.53
N LEU A 216 1.70 0.57 -7.11
CA LEU A 216 0.31 0.16 -7.09
C LEU A 216 0.02 -0.79 -8.27
N GLY A 217 -0.47 -1.99 -7.97
CA GLY A 217 -0.96 -2.94 -8.96
C GLY A 217 -2.46 -3.17 -8.85
N ARG A 218 -3.06 -3.82 -9.85
CA ARG A 218 -4.45 -4.29 -9.80
C ARG A 218 -4.56 -5.76 -10.21
N LEU A 219 -5.35 -6.52 -9.46
CA LEU A 219 -5.72 -7.90 -9.78
C LEU A 219 -7.24 -8.02 -9.69
N ASN A 220 -7.89 -8.38 -10.80
CA ASN A 220 -9.35 -8.46 -10.89
C ASN A 220 -10.06 -7.17 -10.43
N GLY A 221 -9.47 -6.00 -10.74
CA GLY A 221 -9.97 -4.69 -10.35
C GLY A 221 -9.60 -4.26 -8.93
N MET A 222 -9.13 -5.17 -8.07
CA MET A 222 -8.74 -4.88 -6.69
C MET A 222 -7.29 -4.37 -6.65
N PRO A 223 -7.01 -3.29 -5.91
CA PRO A 223 -5.66 -2.77 -5.79
C PRO A 223 -4.81 -3.64 -4.85
N TYR A 224 -3.50 -3.66 -5.10
CA TYR A 224 -2.53 -4.26 -4.19
C TYR A 224 -1.24 -3.43 -4.20
N LEU A 225 -0.51 -3.49 -3.08
CA LEU A 225 0.84 -2.92 -2.97
C LEU A 225 1.86 -3.94 -3.47
N GLN A 226 2.79 -3.54 -4.32
CA GLN A 226 4.00 -4.30 -4.60
C GLN A 226 5.20 -3.53 -4.10
N LEU A 227 5.95 -4.10 -3.16
CA LEU A 227 7.14 -3.48 -2.61
C LEU A 227 8.16 -3.19 -3.72
N GLN A 228 8.73 -1.99 -3.70
CA GLN A 228 9.83 -1.60 -4.59
C GLN A 228 11.14 -1.44 -3.82
N ALA A 229 11.08 -0.75 -2.68
CA ALA A 229 12.23 -0.50 -1.83
C ALA A 229 11.78 -0.09 -0.43
N TRP A 230 12.74 -0.05 0.49
CA TRP A 230 12.60 0.60 1.79
C TRP A 230 13.86 1.34 2.17
N GLU A 231 13.72 2.31 3.06
CA GLU A 231 14.82 3.12 3.59
C GLU A 231 14.52 3.56 5.03
N PRO A 232 15.54 3.71 5.89
CA PRO A 232 15.35 4.30 7.21
C PRO A 232 14.94 5.78 7.07
N VAL A 233 14.09 6.24 7.99
CA VAL A 233 13.75 7.66 8.14
C VAL A 233 14.67 8.24 9.20
N GLU A 234 15.42 9.29 8.85
CA GLU A 234 16.37 10.00 9.74
C GLU A 234 15.69 11.03 10.66
#